data_AF-A0AAI9XSB7-F1
#
_entry.id   AF-A0AAI9XSB7-F1
#
_cell.length_a   1.000
_cell.length_b   1.000
_cell.length_c   1.000
_cell.angle_alpha   90.00
_cell.angle_beta   90.00
_cell.angle_gamma   90.00
#
_symmetry.space_group_name_H-M   'P 1'
#
loop_
_entity.id
_entity.type
_entity.pdbx_description
1 polymer ?
#
loop_
_entity_poly.entity_id
_entity_poly.type
_entity_poly.pdbx_seq_one_letter_code
_entity_poly.pdbx_strand_id
1 'polypeptide(L)'
;MRWEGNWTESGARWQGGSGFSIQLYWLFSRQSIPIGQANYGMASIKALLSFAVYLDDVTLYNYAINEYLNNPCAGFYSFFDPETGQSSESGRDQSHAMSGLGWIAQAARVAQSQGSDLYSQGDNLLLKGAEYTAKFNLNETVSYDPKWYRCEAVLVNGPWTIISQDKRGVTATNPMWDILYYQYVVKRQLEAPWITKAKHAVGAESRLTSNDHPSWGGLIWAY
;
A
#
# COMPACT_ATOMS: atom_id res chain seq x y z
N MET A 1 -4.82 31.31 -5.18
CA MET A 1 -3.47 31.60 -5.70
C MET A 1 -2.61 31.92 -4.49
N ARG A 2 -1.62 31.09 -4.18
CA ARG A 2 -0.80 31.25 -2.97
C ARG A 2 0.27 32.31 -3.24
N TRP A 3 0.47 33.21 -2.27
CA TRP A 3 1.65 34.07 -2.21
C TRP A 3 2.73 33.28 -1.48
N GLU A 4 3.83 33.00 -2.19
CA GLU A 4 4.94 32.14 -1.75
C GLU A 4 6.24 32.94 -1.63
N GLY A 5 6.23 34.04 -0.85
CA GLY A 5 7.46 34.65 -0.33
C GLY A 5 8.57 34.93 -1.36
N ASN A 6 8.23 35.43 -2.55
CA ASN A 6 9.15 35.71 -3.68
C ASN A 6 9.88 34.48 -4.26
N TRP A 7 9.43 33.26 -3.98
CA TRP A 7 9.88 32.08 -4.71
C TRP A 7 9.08 31.92 -6.00
N THR A 8 9.77 31.84 -7.13
CA THR A 8 9.17 31.63 -8.45
C THR A 8 9.76 30.34 -9.02
N GLU A 9 8.96 29.27 -9.09
CA GLU A 9 9.34 28.04 -9.80
C GLU A 9 9.42 28.35 -11.30
N SER A 10 10.63 28.57 -11.80
CA SER A 10 10.88 28.67 -13.23
C SER A 10 10.73 27.29 -13.88
N GLY A 11 9.54 26.99 -14.40
CA GLY A 11 9.31 25.86 -15.31
C GLY A 11 8.27 24.84 -14.83
N ALA A 12 7.79 24.92 -13.59
CA ALA A 12 6.63 24.14 -13.16
C ALA A 12 5.38 24.66 -13.88
N ARG A 13 4.73 23.78 -14.65
CA ARG A 13 3.46 24.08 -15.30
C ARG A 13 2.43 23.06 -14.85
N TRP A 14 1.39 23.57 -14.22
CA TRP A 14 0.25 22.78 -13.77
C TRP A 14 -0.41 22.03 -14.94
N GLN A 15 -0.69 20.74 -14.74
CA GLN A 15 -1.40 19.87 -15.71
C GLN A 15 -2.66 19.29 -15.04
N GLY A 16 -3.73 20.06 -14.99
CA GLY A 16 -5.02 19.62 -14.45
C GLY A 16 -6.20 20.41 -15.03
N GLY A 17 -7.41 20.22 -14.50
CA GLY A 17 -8.53 21.18 -14.64
C GLY A 17 -8.67 21.96 -13.32
N SER A 18 -8.93 23.28 -13.34
CA SER A 18 -8.75 24.14 -12.16
C SER A 18 -9.59 23.68 -10.96
N GLY A 19 -10.73 23.03 -11.21
CA GLY A 19 -11.59 22.46 -10.18
C GLY A 19 -10.99 21.27 -9.42
N PHE A 20 -10.36 20.31 -10.11
CA PHE A 20 -9.91 19.08 -9.45
C PHE A 20 -8.66 19.32 -8.58
N SER A 21 -7.70 20.10 -9.07
CA SER A 21 -6.52 20.45 -8.27
C SER A 21 -6.87 21.29 -7.05
N ILE A 22 -7.87 22.17 -7.14
CA ILE A 22 -8.43 22.89 -5.98
C ILE A 22 -9.01 21.90 -4.97
N GLN A 23 -9.79 20.91 -5.41
CA GLN A 23 -10.34 19.90 -4.50
C GLN A 23 -9.23 19.09 -3.82
N LEU A 24 -8.19 18.69 -4.56
CA LEU A 24 -7.04 17.99 -3.99
C LEU A 24 -6.35 18.82 -2.89
N TYR A 25 -6.09 20.11 -3.13
CA TYR A 25 -5.44 20.97 -2.12
C TYR A 25 -6.33 21.33 -0.94
N TRP A 26 -7.58 21.70 -1.18
CA TRP A 26 -8.43 22.30 -0.14
C TRP A 26 -9.27 21.30 0.62
N LEU A 27 -9.56 20.14 0.04
CA LEU A 27 -10.37 19.10 0.64
C LEU A 27 -9.55 17.85 0.94
N PHE A 28 -9.05 17.19 -0.09
CA PHE A 28 -8.57 15.81 0.06
C PHE A 28 -7.21 15.71 0.76
N SER A 29 -6.22 16.53 0.39
CA SER A 29 -4.90 16.51 1.05
C SER A 29 -5.00 16.89 2.52
N ARG A 30 -5.76 17.94 2.86
CA ARG A 30 -5.99 18.37 4.25
C ARG A 30 -6.63 17.29 5.11
N GLN A 31 -7.58 16.54 4.57
CA GLN A 31 -8.20 15.42 5.27
C GLN A 31 -7.29 14.20 5.36
N SER A 32 -6.31 14.08 4.45
CA SER A 32 -5.40 12.94 4.40
C SER A 32 -4.11 13.15 5.21
N ILE A 33 -3.74 14.39 5.54
CA ILE A 33 -2.54 14.72 6.35
C ILE A 33 -2.57 14.09 7.76
N PRO A 34 -3.71 14.05 8.48
CA PRO A 34 -3.83 13.29 9.71
C PRO A 34 -3.79 11.79 9.40
N ILE A 35 -2.58 11.25 9.29
CA ILE A 35 -2.36 9.85 8.97
C ILE A 35 -3.01 8.98 10.06
N GLY A 36 -3.89 8.08 9.64
CA GLY A 36 -4.50 7.08 10.49
C GLY A 36 -3.52 5.99 10.93
N GLN A 37 -4.02 4.80 11.24
CA GLN A 37 -3.15 3.66 11.53
C GLN A 37 -3.32 2.53 10.52
N ALA A 38 -2.27 1.72 10.44
CA ALA A 38 -2.16 0.49 9.67
C ALA A 38 -2.70 0.64 8.24
N ASN A 39 -3.58 -0.25 7.78
CA ASN A 39 -3.92 -0.31 6.36
C ASN A 39 -4.60 0.98 5.84
N TYR A 40 -5.47 1.60 6.64
CA TYR A 40 -6.18 2.80 6.22
C TYR A 40 -5.31 4.06 6.36
N GLY A 41 -4.38 4.10 7.33
CA GLY A 41 -3.35 5.15 7.39
C GLY A 41 -2.45 5.10 6.15
N MET A 42 -2.06 3.90 5.70
CA MET A 42 -1.30 3.73 4.46
C MET A 42 -2.11 4.12 3.22
N ALA A 43 -3.43 3.95 3.23
CA ALA A 43 -4.30 4.48 2.17
C ALA A 43 -4.19 6.01 2.07
N SER A 44 -4.16 6.72 3.21
CA SER A 44 -3.91 8.17 3.25
C SER A 44 -2.52 8.53 2.71
N ILE A 45 -1.47 7.80 3.11
CA ILE A 45 -0.10 8.01 2.60
C ILE A 45 -0.06 7.84 1.08
N LYS A 46 -0.63 6.75 0.56
CA LYS A 46 -0.74 6.49 -0.89
C LYS A 46 -1.50 7.62 -1.61
N ALA A 47 -2.59 8.12 -1.01
CA ALA A 47 -3.37 9.22 -1.56
C ALA A 47 -2.53 10.50 -1.63
N LEU A 48 -1.84 10.87 -0.55
CA LEU A 48 -0.96 12.03 -0.51
C LEU A 48 0.17 11.95 -1.56
N LEU A 49 0.83 10.79 -1.70
CA LEU A 49 1.82 10.58 -2.77
C LEU A 49 1.21 10.79 -4.16
N SER A 50 0.01 10.24 -4.40
CA SER A 50 -0.69 10.38 -5.69
C SER A 50 -1.06 11.85 -5.96
N PHE A 51 -1.53 12.58 -4.94
CA PHE A 51 -1.86 13.99 -5.04
C PHE A 51 -0.62 14.83 -5.31
N ALA A 52 0.49 14.56 -4.61
CA ALA A 52 1.74 15.26 -4.80
C ALA A 52 2.25 15.14 -6.23
N VAL A 53 2.26 13.92 -6.80
CA VAL A 53 2.67 13.70 -8.20
C VAL A 53 1.74 14.41 -9.18
N TYR A 54 0.43 14.36 -8.97
CA TYR A 54 -0.54 15.03 -9.84
C TYR A 54 -0.43 16.57 -9.80
N LEU A 55 -0.14 17.11 -8.61
CA LEU A 55 -0.06 18.55 -8.36
C LEU A 55 1.33 19.14 -8.62
N ASP A 56 2.33 18.29 -8.90
CA ASP A 56 3.75 18.67 -8.97
C ASP A 56 4.25 19.31 -7.66
N ASP A 57 3.79 18.80 -6.50
CA ASP A 57 4.11 19.33 -5.17
C ASP A 57 5.21 18.50 -4.49
N VAL A 58 6.45 18.99 -4.59
CA VAL A 58 7.63 18.35 -4.00
C VAL A 58 7.56 18.31 -2.46
N THR A 59 6.96 19.32 -1.83
CA THR A 59 6.85 19.36 -0.36
C THR A 59 5.90 18.27 0.14
N LEU A 60 4.74 18.14 -0.51
CA LEU A 60 3.78 17.08 -0.19
C LEU A 60 4.35 15.70 -0.51
N TYR A 61 5.11 15.57 -1.60
CA TYR A 61 5.80 14.32 -1.95
C TYR A 61 6.78 13.90 -0.85
N ASN A 62 7.66 14.81 -0.43
CA ASN A 62 8.64 14.54 0.62
C ASN A 62 7.98 14.19 1.96
N TYR A 63 6.90 14.89 2.32
CA TYR A 63 6.09 14.55 3.50
C TYR A 63 5.54 13.12 3.37
N ALA A 64 4.91 12.79 2.25
CA ALA A 64 4.29 11.47 2.09
C ALA A 64 5.32 10.33 2.01
N ILE A 65 6.52 10.55 1.46
CA ILE A 65 7.64 9.60 1.54
C ILE A 65 8.12 9.43 2.98
N ASN A 66 8.24 10.53 3.74
CA ASN A 66 8.59 10.44 5.15
C ASN A 66 7.55 9.62 5.93
N GLU A 67 6.26 9.86 5.73
CA GLU A 67 5.21 9.07 6.38
C GLU A 67 5.23 7.61 5.92
N TYR A 68 5.48 7.35 4.63
CA TYR A 68 5.62 5.99 4.13
C TYR A 68 6.73 5.22 4.85
N LEU A 69 7.89 5.82 5.08
CA LEU A 69 9.02 5.13 5.69
C LEU A 69 8.96 5.14 7.22
N ASN A 70 8.55 6.26 7.83
CA ASN A 70 8.81 6.54 9.24
C ASN A 70 7.54 6.65 10.09
N ASN A 71 6.34 6.62 9.52
CA ASN A 71 5.13 6.69 10.34
C ASN A 71 5.04 5.46 11.26
N PRO A 72 4.99 5.63 12.59
CA PRO A 72 5.13 4.53 13.55
C PRO A 72 3.90 3.63 13.61
N CYS A 73 2.79 4.03 13.00
CA CYS A 73 1.51 3.34 13.10
C CYS A 73 0.93 2.90 11.77
N ALA A 74 1.34 3.49 10.65
CA ALA A 74 0.84 3.19 9.31
C ALA A 74 1.95 3.00 8.26
N GLY A 75 3.17 3.43 8.57
CA GLY A 75 4.31 3.37 7.64
C GLY A 75 4.77 1.94 7.37
N PHE A 76 5.54 1.78 6.30
CA PHE A 76 6.08 0.54 5.79
C PHE A 76 6.72 -0.34 6.86
N TYR A 77 7.64 0.20 7.65
CA TYR A 77 8.34 -0.55 8.71
C TYR A 77 7.48 -0.81 9.95
N SER A 78 6.38 -0.07 10.15
CA SER A 78 5.39 -0.39 11.20
C SER A 78 4.39 -1.45 10.75
N PHE A 79 4.23 -1.63 9.45
CA PHE A 79 3.23 -2.53 8.89
C PHE A 79 3.75 -3.97 8.79
N PHE A 80 5.04 -4.18 8.53
CA PHE A 80 5.63 -5.51 8.39
C PHE A 80 6.68 -5.80 9.45
N ASP A 81 6.57 -6.97 10.05
CA ASP A 81 7.64 -7.53 10.87
C ASP A 81 8.86 -7.79 9.97
N PRO A 82 10.04 -7.23 10.30
CA PRO A 82 11.21 -7.31 9.42
C PRO A 82 11.76 -8.73 9.24
N GLU A 83 11.57 -9.60 10.23
CA GLU A 83 12.10 -10.97 10.22
C GLU A 83 11.20 -11.90 9.39
N THR A 84 9.89 -11.84 9.65
CA THR A 84 8.90 -12.80 9.14
C THR A 84 8.07 -12.26 7.97
N GLY A 85 7.92 -10.94 7.84
CA GLY A 85 6.96 -10.31 6.94
C GLY A 85 5.52 -10.29 7.46
N GLN A 86 5.29 -10.69 8.72
CA GLN A 86 3.96 -10.63 9.32
C GLN A 86 3.39 -9.20 9.24
N SER A 87 2.16 -9.07 8.76
CA SER A 87 1.47 -7.79 8.79
C SER A 87 1.00 -7.47 10.21
N SER A 88 1.09 -6.21 10.61
CA SER A 88 0.54 -5.70 11.87
C SER A 88 -0.99 -5.87 11.98
N GLU A 89 -1.66 -6.16 10.85
CA GLU A 89 -3.11 -6.45 10.75
C GLU A 89 -3.42 -7.96 10.73
N SER A 90 -2.42 -8.84 10.69
CA SER A 90 -2.65 -10.30 10.55
C SER A 90 -3.48 -10.91 11.68
N GLY A 91 -3.42 -10.34 12.88
CA GLY A 91 -4.25 -10.76 14.01
C GLY A 91 -5.70 -10.27 13.95
N ARG A 92 -6.02 -9.23 13.16
CA ARG A 92 -7.36 -8.65 13.05
C ARG A 92 -8.24 -9.47 12.10
N ASP A 93 -7.93 -9.39 10.81
CA ASP A 93 -8.53 -10.17 9.73
C ASP A 93 -7.67 -10.07 8.47
N GLN A 94 -7.82 -11.04 7.58
CA GLN A 94 -6.95 -11.12 6.40
C GLN A 94 -7.31 -10.08 5.33
N SER A 95 -8.53 -9.54 5.33
CA SER A 95 -8.90 -8.50 4.37
C SER A 95 -8.14 -7.19 4.61
N HIS A 96 -7.92 -6.80 5.87
CA HIS A 96 -7.13 -5.61 6.20
C HIS A 96 -5.64 -5.81 5.94
N ALA A 97 -5.10 -6.99 6.25
CA ALA A 97 -3.71 -7.33 5.93
C ALA A 97 -3.45 -7.25 4.41
N MET A 98 -4.29 -7.91 3.61
CA MET A 98 -4.21 -7.86 2.15
C MET A 98 -4.47 -6.46 1.58
N SER A 99 -5.43 -5.72 2.14
CA SER A 99 -5.72 -4.35 1.70
C SER A 99 -4.53 -3.42 1.93
N GLY A 100 -3.90 -3.51 3.11
CA GLY A 100 -2.68 -2.75 3.41
C GLY A 100 -1.52 -3.08 2.47
N LEU A 101 -1.28 -4.36 2.18
CA LEU A 101 -0.30 -4.79 1.16
C LEU A 101 -0.53 -4.10 -0.19
N GLY A 102 -1.78 -4.04 -0.64
CA GLY A 102 -2.15 -3.36 -1.88
C GLY A 102 -1.85 -1.86 -1.86
N TRP A 103 -2.15 -1.18 -0.74
CA TRP A 103 -1.84 0.24 -0.59
C TRP A 103 -0.35 0.54 -0.57
N ILE A 104 0.44 -0.29 0.13
CA ILE A 104 1.90 -0.17 0.17
C ILE A 104 2.49 -0.37 -1.23
N ALA A 105 2.03 -1.40 -1.97
CA ALA A 105 2.49 -1.66 -3.33
C ALA A 105 2.12 -0.52 -4.28
N GLN A 106 0.92 0.04 -4.18
CA GLN A 106 0.52 1.17 -5.02
C GLN A 106 1.30 2.45 -4.68
N ALA A 107 1.55 2.73 -3.39
CA ALA A 107 2.42 3.84 -2.99
C ALA A 107 3.84 3.65 -3.55
N ALA A 108 4.39 2.45 -3.48
CA ALA A 108 5.68 2.12 -4.09
C ALA A 108 5.68 2.31 -5.60
N ARG A 109 4.58 1.96 -6.29
CA ARG A 109 4.43 2.22 -7.73
C ARG A 109 4.39 3.71 -8.08
N VAL A 110 3.70 4.52 -7.27
CA VAL A 110 3.70 5.98 -7.45
C VAL A 110 5.11 6.55 -7.25
N ALA A 111 5.83 6.13 -6.22
CA ALA A 111 7.21 6.56 -6.02
C ALA A 111 8.13 6.12 -7.16
N GLN A 112 7.96 4.90 -7.67
CA GLN A 112 8.74 4.35 -8.78
C GLN A 112 8.53 5.12 -10.08
N SER A 113 7.33 5.66 -10.35
CA SER A 113 7.10 6.52 -11.53
C SER A 113 7.87 7.84 -11.45
N GLN A 114 8.30 8.25 -10.25
CA GLN A 114 9.15 9.41 -10.00
C GLN A 114 10.64 9.04 -9.84
N GLY A 115 11.03 7.80 -10.17
CA GLY A 115 12.41 7.34 -10.13
C GLY A 115 12.88 6.77 -8.78
N SER A 116 12.00 6.66 -7.77
CA SER A 116 12.35 6.11 -6.46
C SER A 116 11.93 4.64 -6.30
N ASP A 117 12.87 3.73 -6.02
CA ASP A 117 12.53 2.32 -5.84
C ASP A 117 12.19 1.97 -4.37
N LEU A 118 10.91 2.11 -4.03
CA LEU A 118 10.40 1.71 -2.71
C LEU A 118 10.12 0.20 -2.59
N TYR A 119 9.99 -0.53 -3.68
CA TYR A 119 9.71 -1.97 -3.60
C TYR A 119 10.95 -2.76 -3.11
N SER A 120 12.16 -2.30 -3.41
CA SER A 120 13.40 -2.94 -2.97
C SER A 120 13.76 -2.60 -1.51
N GLN A 121 12.96 -1.76 -0.83
CA GLN A 121 13.25 -1.32 0.53
C GLN A 121 13.21 -2.45 1.55
N GLY A 122 14.08 -2.35 2.55
CA GLY A 122 14.19 -3.35 3.63
C GLY A 122 14.57 -4.74 3.12
N ASP A 123 15.43 -4.84 2.11
CA ASP A 123 15.78 -6.10 1.45
C ASP A 123 14.55 -6.84 0.89
N ASN A 124 13.77 -6.12 0.08
CA ASN A 124 12.47 -6.57 -0.45
C ASN A 124 11.46 -6.96 0.64
N LEU A 125 11.37 -6.21 1.75
CA LEU A 125 10.45 -6.50 2.86
C LEU A 125 8.98 -6.56 2.40
N LEU A 126 8.59 -5.75 1.41
CA LEU A 126 7.25 -5.85 0.81
C LEU A 126 7.02 -7.20 0.12
N LEU A 127 8.02 -7.76 -0.56
CA LEU A 127 7.93 -9.09 -1.15
C LEU A 127 7.82 -10.16 -0.04
N LYS A 128 8.65 -10.06 1.01
CA LYS A 128 8.58 -10.97 2.16
C LYS A 128 7.19 -10.96 2.80
N GLY A 129 6.63 -9.78 3.04
CA GLY A 129 5.28 -9.65 3.61
C GLY A 129 4.18 -10.16 2.67
N ALA A 130 4.33 -9.94 1.36
CA ALA A 130 3.42 -10.48 0.37
C ALA A 130 3.44 -12.02 0.32
N GLU A 131 4.63 -12.63 0.34
CA GLU A 131 4.78 -14.10 0.39
C GLU A 131 4.21 -14.68 1.68
N TYR A 132 4.45 -14.05 2.83
CA TYR A 132 3.88 -14.44 4.12
C TYR A 132 2.35 -14.44 4.07
N THR A 133 1.74 -13.32 3.64
CA THR A 133 0.28 -13.18 3.60
C THR A 133 -0.34 -14.11 2.55
N ALA A 134 0.29 -14.27 1.38
CA ALA A 134 -0.17 -15.18 0.34
C ALA A 134 -0.17 -16.62 0.83
N LYS A 135 0.93 -17.07 1.46
CA LYS A 135 1.05 -18.43 2.03
C LYS A 135 -0.10 -18.70 3.00
N PHE A 136 -0.30 -17.82 3.98
CA PHE A 136 -1.38 -18.01 4.95
C PHE A 136 -2.76 -18.03 4.28
N ASN A 137 -3.03 -17.13 3.34
CA ASN A 137 -4.33 -17.05 2.65
C ASN A 137 -4.57 -18.17 1.62
N LEU A 138 -3.54 -18.88 1.20
CA LEU A 138 -3.62 -20.12 0.41
C LEU A 138 -3.76 -21.38 1.29
N ASN A 139 -4.25 -21.20 2.51
CA ASN A 139 -4.56 -22.25 3.49
C ASN A 139 -3.34 -22.96 4.12
N GLU A 140 -2.14 -22.39 3.99
CA GLU A 140 -0.91 -22.94 4.59
C GLU A 140 -0.63 -22.35 5.98
N THR A 141 0.38 -22.89 6.66
CA THR A 141 0.80 -22.39 7.99
C THR A 141 1.96 -21.39 7.91
N VAL A 142 1.93 -20.44 8.83
CA VAL A 142 2.96 -19.41 9.03
C VAL A 142 3.19 -19.24 10.54
N SER A 143 4.39 -18.79 10.93
CA SER A 143 4.66 -18.37 12.30
C SER A 143 3.94 -17.06 12.59
N TYR A 144 3.31 -16.93 13.75
CA TYR A 144 2.65 -15.70 14.18
C TYR A 144 3.24 -15.20 15.49
N ASP A 145 3.70 -13.96 15.53
CA ASP A 145 4.10 -13.25 16.75
C ASP A 145 2.96 -12.36 17.25
N PRO A 146 2.31 -12.67 18.39
CA PRO A 146 1.26 -11.82 18.97
C PRO A 146 1.77 -10.47 19.49
N LYS A 147 3.08 -10.22 19.51
CA LYS A 147 3.67 -8.91 19.87
C LYS A 147 3.78 -7.96 18.67
N TRP A 148 3.64 -8.47 17.44
CA TRP A 148 3.64 -7.65 16.23
C TRP A 148 2.21 -7.33 15.79
N TYR A 149 1.68 -6.20 16.26
CA TYR A 149 0.31 -5.76 15.99
C TYR A 149 0.24 -4.24 15.77
N ARG A 150 -0.82 -3.79 15.09
CA ARG A 150 -1.06 -2.38 14.76
C ARG A 150 -1.18 -1.48 16.00
N CYS A 151 -0.86 -0.20 15.84
CA CYS A 151 -1.27 0.82 16.80
C CYS A 151 -2.79 0.79 17.05
N GLU A 152 -3.15 1.17 18.27
CA GLU A 152 -4.55 1.26 18.73
C GLU A 152 -5.35 -0.04 18.52
N ALA A 153 -4.70 -1.20 18.58
CA ALA A 153 -5.36 -2.50 18.46
C ALA A 153 -6.53 -2.68 19.46
N VAL A 154 -6.46 -2.01 20.62
CA VAL A 154 -7.54 -2.00 21.62
C VAL A 154 -8.88 -1.48 21.06
N LEU A 155 -8.85 -0.59 20.07
CA LEU A 155 -10.06 -0.05 19.42
C LEU A 155 -10.73 -1.05 18.47
N VAL A 156 -10.05 -2.15 18.15
CA VAL A 156 -10.50 -3.19 17.21
C VAL A 156 -10.38 -4.59 17.81
N ASN A 157 -10.53 -4.71 19.13
CA ASN A 157 -10.52 -5.96 19.91
C ASN A 157 -9.18 -6.73 19.88
N GLY A 158 -8.06 -6.05 19.70
CA GLY A 158 -6.71 -6.60 19.88
C GLY A 158 -6.05 -6.16 21.20
N PRO A 159 -4.78 -6.55 21.45
CA PRO A 159 -3.95 -7.41 20.61
C PRO A 159 -4.46 -8.85 20.57
N TRP A 160 -4.16 -9.57 19.48
CA TRP A 160 -4.69 -10.91 19.23
C TRP A 160 -3.63 -11.98 19.49
N THR A 161 -3.98 -13.03 20.24
CA THR A 161 -3.06 -14.11 20.62
C THR A 161 -2.82 -15.12 19.50
N ILE A 162 -3.68 -15.14 18.48
CA ILE A 162 -3.58 -16.01 17.31
C ILE A 162 -3.80 -15.21 16.03
N ILE A 163 -3.22 -15.68 14.93
CA ILE A 163 -3.50 -15.12 13.60
C ILE A 163 -4.98 -15.33 13.25
N SER A 164 -5.62 -14.30 12.69
CA SER A 164 -7.05 -14.33 12.41
C SER A 164 -7.38 -15.23 11.22
N GLN A 165 -8.38 -16.09 11.40
CA GLN A 165 -8.99 -16.87 10.31
C GLN A 165 -10.07 -16.06 9.58
N ASP A 166 -10.45 -14.89 10.09
CA ASP A 166 -11.51 -14.09 9.50
C ASP A 166 -11.10 -13.60 8.12
N LYS A 167 -12.00 -13.84 7.16
CA LYS A 167 -11.82 -13.47 5.74
C LYS A 167 -10.54 -14.04 5.12
N ARG A 168 -10.04 -15.16 5.66
CA ARG A 168 -8.91 -15.89 5.09
C ARG A 168 -9.28 -16.42 3.70
N GLY A 169 -8.38 -16.22 2.76
CA GLY A 169 -8.56 -16.67 1.38
C GLY A 169 -8.06 -15.64 0.38
N VAL A 170 -7.65 -16.13 -0.78
CA VAL A 170 -7.34 -15.30 -1.94
C VAL A 170 -8.62 -15.10 -2.75
N THR A 171 -8.95 -13.86 -3.10
CA THR A 171 -10.19 -13.50 -3.79
C THR A 171 -9.98 -12.41 -4.83
N ALA A 172 -10.72 -12.49 -5.94
CA ALA A 172 -10.77 -11.45 -6.97
C ALA A 172 -11.42 -10.15 -6.49
N THR A 173 -12.14 -10.16 -5.36
CA THR A 173 -12.67 -8.93 -4.75
C THR A 173 -11.59 -8.08 -4.10
N ASN A 174 -10.37 -8.61 -3.94
CA ASN A 174 -9.22 -7.90 -3.41
C ASN A 174 -8.02 -8.06 -4.40
N PRO A 175 -7.99 -7.28 -5.49
CA PRO A 175 -7.10 -7.42 -6.64
C PRO A 175 -5.72 -6.78 -6.43
N MET A 176 -5.02 -7.14 -5.35
CA MET A 176 -3.65 -6.62 -5.09
C MET A 176 -2.53 -7.57 -5.53
N TRP A 177 -2.85 -8.83 -5.84
CA TRP A 177 -1.84 -9.83 -6.18
C TRP A 177 -1.14 -9.53 -7.51
N ASP A 178 -1.84 -8.92 -8.46
CA ASP A 178 -1.29 -8.61 -9.78
C ASP A 178 -0.15 -7.58 -9.71
N ILE A 179 -0.33 -6.48 -8.98
CA ILE A 179 0.73 -5.45 -8.86
C ILE A 179 2.00 -6.03 -8.23
N LEU A 180 1.85 -6.94 -7.27
CA LEU A 180 2.97 -7.63 -6.62
C LEU A 180 3.64 -8.63 -7.57
N TYR A 181 2.85 -9.46 -8.24
CA TYR A 181 3.36 -10.46 -9.17
C TYR A 181 4.12 -9.83 -10.34
N TYR A 182 3.52 -8.86 -11.04
CA TYR A 182 4.19 -8.26 -12.19
C TYR A 182 5.45 -7.50 -11.76
N GLN A 183 5.42 -6.88 -10.59
CA GLN A 183 6.57 -6.14 -10.10
C GLN A 183 7.74 -7.04 -9.68
N TYR A 184 7.48 -8.13 -8.96
CA TYR A 184 8.56 -8.98 -8.43
C TYR A 184 8.92 -10.15 -9.34
N VAL A 185 7.92 -10.87 -9.84
CA VAL A 185 8.15 -12.07 -10.66
C VAL A 185 8.49 -11.69 -12.09
N VAL A 186 7.66 -10.85 -12.72
CA VAL A 186 7.86 -10.54 -14.16
C VAL A 186 8.95 -9.50 -14.36
N LYS A 187 8.89 -8.35 -13.67
CA LYS A 187 9.83 -7.25 -13.90
C LYS A 187 11.21 -7.51 -13.30
N ARG A 188 11.26 -8.08 -12.09
CA ARG A 188 12.51 -8.31 -11.36
C ARG A 188 13.02 -9.74 -11.42
N GLN A 189 12.26 -10.68 -11.96
CA GLN A 189 12.68 -12.09 -12.11
C GLN A 189 13.07 -12.73 -10.76
N LEU A 190 12.36 -12.36 -9.68
CA LEU A 190 12.55 -12.97 -8.37
C LEU A 190 11.66 -14.19 -8.18
N GLU A 191 12.16 -15.18 -7.45
CA GLU A 191 11.35 -16.33 -7.03
C GLU A 191 10.37 -15.91 -5.93
N ALA A 192 9.08 -15.98 -6.25
CA ALA A 192 8.00 -15.63 -5.34
C ALA A 192 6.83 -16.64 -5.51
N PRO A 193 6.98 -17.86 -4.97
CA PRO A 193 6.04 -18.95 -5.23
C PRO A 193 4.64 -18.68 -4.69
N TRP A 194 4.49 -17.99 -3.55
CA TRP A 194 3.18 -17.79 -2.92
C TRP A 194 2.37 -16.70 -3.60
N ILE A 195 2.95 -15.56 -3.96
CA ILE A 195 2.24 -14.53 -4.72
C ILE A 195 1.92 -15.00 -6.15
N THR A 196 2.76 -15.86 -6.73
CA THR A 196 2.48 -16.50 -8.02
C THR A 196 1.25 -17.40 -7.92
N LYS A 197 1.20 -18.26 -6.90
CA LYS A 197 0.01 -19.09 -6.62
C LYS A 197 -1.22 -18.23 -6.31
N ALA A 198 -1.06 -17.14 -5.56
CA ALA A 198 -2.17 -16.25 -5.22
C ALA A 198 -2.74 -15.56 -6.45
N LYS A 199 -1.89 -15.00 -7.33
CA LYS A 199 -2.31 -14.48 -8.64
C LYS A 199 -3.10 -15.53 -9.43
N HIS A 200 -2.58 -16.75 -9.55
CA HIS A 200 -3.25 -17.80 -10.30
C HIS A 200 -4.58 -18.21 -9.67
N ALA A 201 -4.67 -18.21 -8.34
CA ALA A 201 -5.90 -18.51 -7.61
C ALA A 201 -6.97 -17.42 -7.78
N VAL A 202 -6.58 -16.14 -7.87
CA VAL A 202 -7.51 -15.06 -8.25
C VAL A 202 -8.08 -15.26 -9.65
N GLY A 203 -7.23 -15.69 -10.58
CA GLY A 203 -7.61 -15.84 -11.98
C GLY A 203 -7.80 -14.50 -12.69
N ALA A 204 -8.66 -14.47 -13.72
CA ALA A 204 -8.93 -13.24 -14.44
C ALA A 204 -9.81 -12.30 -13.60
N GLU A 205 -9.28 -11.13 -13.29
CA GLU A 205 -10.03 -10.08 -12.62
C GLU A 205 -11.18 -9.56 -13.49
N SER A 206 -12.26 -9.09 -12.86
CA SER A 206 -13.44 -8.55 -13.54
C SER A 206 -13.85 -7.21 -12.97
N ARG A 207 -14.88 -6.56 -13.54
CA ARG A 207 -15.37 -5.30 -13.00
C ARG A 207 -15.85 -5.48 -11.55
N LEU A 208 -15.18 -4.79 -10.63
CA LEU A 208 -15.63 -4.66 -9.25
C LEU A 208 -16.46 -3.38 -9.09
N THR A 209 -17.59 -3.47 -8.39
CA THR A 209 -18.48 -2.32 -8.12
C THR A 209 -18.24 -1.67 -6.76
N SER A 210 -17.57 -2.39 -5.85
CA SER A 210 -17.20 -1.90 -4.52
C SER A 210 -15.87 -2.55 -4.10
N ASN A 211 -14.77 -1.86 -4.31
CA ASN A 211 -13.47 -2.27 -3.80
C ASN A 211 -12.53 -1.07 -3.65
N ASP A 212 -11.53 -1.25 -2.78
CA ASP A 212 -10.49 -0.30 -2.43
C ASP A 212 -9.40 -0.19 -3.52
N HIS A 213 -9.04 -1.31 -4.17
CA HIS A 213 -7.95 -1.38 -5.14
C HIS A 213 -8.46 -1.48 -6.59
N PRO A 214 -7.71 -0.97 -7.59
CA PRO A 214 -8.08 -1.11 -8.98
C PRO A 214 -8.06 -2.57 -9.40
N SER A 215 -9.16 -3.01 -10.03
CA SER A 215 -9.24 -4.30 -10.73
C SER A 215 -8.64 -4.20 -12.13
N TRP A 216 -8.54 -5.32 -12.84
CA TRP A 216 -7.90 -5.47 -14.15
C TRP A 216 -6.37 -5.35 -14.09
N GLY A 217 -5.76 -5.83 -13.01
CA GLY A 217 -4.31 -5.79 -12.79
C GLY A 217 -3.50 -6.43 -13.92
N GLY A 218 -4.02 -7.48 -14.55
CA GLY A 218 -3.45 -8.10 -15.75
C GLY A 218 -3.26 -7.16 -16.94
N LEU A 219 -3.99 -6.03 -16.98
CA LEU A 219 -3.84 -4.98 -17.99
C LEU A 219 -3.05 -3.78 -17.46
N ILE A 220 -3.27 -3.40 -16.19
CA ILE A 220 -2.71 -2.17 -15.61
C ILE A 220 -1.23 -2.35 -15.23
N TRP A 221 -0.84 -3.53 -14.75
CA TRP A 221 0.47 -3.78 -14.16
C TRP A 221 1.41 -4.60 -15.05
N ALA A 222 0.91 -5.13 -16.16
CA ALA A 222 1.73 -5.87 -17.12
C ALA A 222 2.79 -4.96 -17.76
N TYR A 223 3.96 -5.56 -18.03
CA TYR A 223 5.13 -4.92 -18.65
C TYR A 223 5.32 -5.38 -20.09
#